data_AF-A0A4S4F6J4-F1
#
_entry.id   AF-A0A4S4F6J4-F1
#
_cell.length_a   1.000
_cell.length_b   1.000
_cell.length_c   1.000
_cell.angle_alpha   90.00
_cell.angle_beta   90.00
_cell.angle_gamma   90.00
#
_symmetry.space_group_name_H-M   'P 1'
#
loop_
_entity.id
_entity.type
_entity.pdbx_description
1 polymer ?
#
loop_
_entity_poly.entity_id
_entity_poly.type
_entity_poly.pdbx_seq_one_letter_code
_entity_poly.pdbx_strand_id
1 'polypeptide(L)'
;MYFAPAYYSGEGLTETQSRKLGEDIDVCRTARVAAIDLTYRTQLGNPEFYGNPQVALVDCLHRKNLVPQNYTLNQYRKEYDSYMNDTSGGMPEDWFSFDFNDGAVLSCLAANKSPLIQPRLEIWKPLR
;
A
#
# COMPACT_ATOMS: atom_id res chain seq x y z
N MET A 1 10.56 -6.78 9.87
CA MET A 1 10.37 -5.58 9.02
C MET A 1 9.33 -5.94 7.96
N TYR A 2 8.13 -5.39 8.03
CA TYR A 2 7.05 -5.69 7.06
C TYR A 2 7.18 -4.73 5.89
N PHE A 3 7.33 -5.21 4.66
CA PHE A 3 7.32 -4.35 3.49
C PHE A 3 6.27 -4.83 2.50
N ALA A 4 5.76 -3.90 1.69
CA ALA A 4 4.83 -4.24 0.63
C ALA A 4 5.47 -5.34 -0.24
N PRO A 5 4.77 -6.45 -0.53
CA PRO A 5 5.29 -7.46 -1.43
C PRO A 5 5.60 -6.81 -2.78
N ALA A 6 6.75 -7.13 -3.36
CA ALA A 6 6.92 -6.92 -4.79
C ALA A 6 6.04 -7.98 -5.48
N TYR A 7 5.06 -7.53 -6.26
CA TYR A 7 4.26 -8.45 -7.08
C TYR A 7 4.96 -8.64 -8.40
N TYR A 8 5.43 -9.84 -8.65
CA TYR A 8 6.12 -10.21 -9.88
C TYR A 8 5.57 -11.51 -10.43
N SER A 9 5.56 -11.63 -11.76
CA SER A 9 5.15 -12.85 -12.44
C SER A 9 6.36 -13.76 -12.67
N GLY A 10 6.23 -15.02 -12.24
CA GLY A 10 7.13 -16.10 -12.64
C GLY A 10 6.65 -16.87 -13.88
N GLU A 11 5.63 -16.36 -14.58
CA GLU A 11 5.09 -17.02 -15.77
C GLU A 11 6.17 -17.19 -16.84
N GLY A 12 6.31 -18.42 -17.35
CA GLY A 12 7.34 -18.77 -18.33
C GLY A 12 8.73 -19.05 -17.72
N LEU A 13 8.91 -18.93 -16.40
CA LEU A 13 10.15 -19.31 -15.73
C LEU A 13 10.18 -20.79 -15.37
N THR A 14 11.37 -21.38 -15.47
CA THR A 14 11.68 -22.63 -14.77
C THR A 14 11.66 -22.41 -13.25
N GLU A 15 11.51 -23.48 -12.47
CA GLU A 15 11.58 -23.41 -11.00
C GLU A 15 12.88 -22.76 -10.50
N THR A 16 14.02 -23.10 -11.12
CA THR A 16 15.32 -22.53 -10.75
C THR A 16 15.38 -21.02 -11.01
N GLN A 17 14.83 -20.56 -12.15
CA GLN A 17 14.76 -19.13 -12.46
C GLN A 17 13.78 -18.40 -11.54
N SER A 18 12.64 -19.01 -11.22
CA SER A 18 11.64 -18.44 -10.31
C SER A 18 12.23 -18.25 -8.91
N ARG A 19 12.94 -19.27 -8.38
CA ARG A 19 13.66 -19.17 -7.10
C ARG A 19 14.71 -18.07 -7.14
N LYS A 20 15.52 -18.02 -8.20
CA LYS A 20 16.57 -17.00 -8.35
C LYS A 20 15.98 -15.58 -8.41
N LEU A 21 14.87 -15.40 -9.13
CA LEU A 21 14.16 -14.13 -9.19
C LEU A 21 13.69 -13.68 -7.80
N GLY A 22 13.10 -14.59 -7.01
CA GLY A 22 12.70 -14.29 -5.63
C GLY A 22 13.88 -13.86 -4.75
N GLU A 23 15.00 -14.59 -4.81
CA GLU A 23 16.23 -14.25 -4.09
C GLU A 23 16.77 -12.86 -4.50
N ASP A 24 16.81 -12.57 -5.80
CA ASP A 24 17.31 -11.29 -6.31
C ASP A 24 16.42 -10.12 -5.88
N ILE A 25 15.10 -10.31 -5.85
CA ILE A 25 14.15 -9.31 -5.35
C ILE A 25 14.35 -9.06 -3.86
N ASP A 26 14.52 -10.11 -3.05
CA ASP A 26 14.74 -9.97 -1.60
C ASP A 26 16.06 -9.26 -1.29
N VAL A 27 17.13 -9.61 -2.02
CA VAL A 27 18.43 -8.94 -1.90
C VAL A 27 18.33 -7.47 -2.31
N CYS A 28 17.70 -7.18 -3.46
CA CYS A 28 17.50 -5.81 -3.93
C CYS A 28 16.73 -4.97 -2.91
N ARG A 29 15.62 -5.50 -2.40
CA ARG A 29 14.77 -4.84 -1.41
C ARG A 29 15.53 -4.51 -0.14
N THR A 30 16.29 -5.47 0.38
CA THR A 30 17.06 -5.29 1.61
C THR A 30 18.21 -4.32 1.42
N ALA A 31 18.99 -4.47 0.34
CA ALA A 31 20.21 -3.70 0.13
C ALA A 31 19.97 -2.28 -0.40
N ARG A 32 18.85 -2.04 -1.10
CA ARG A 32 18.62 -0.78 -1.84
C ARG A 32 17.37 -0.02 -1.40
N VAL A 33 16.30 -0.73 -1.06
CA VAL A 33 14.99 -0.10 -0.84
C VAL A 33 14.69 0.15 0.63
N ALA A 34 15.20 -0.70 1.53
CA ALA A 34 14.78 -0.72 2.93
C ALA A 34 14.97 0.60 3.69
N ALA A 35 16.12 1.27 3.50
CA ALA A 35 16.39 2.55 4.16
C ALA A 35 15.47 3.68 3.64
N ILE A 36 15.19 3.67 2.33
CA ILE A 36 14.32 4.66 1.68
C ILE A 36 12.87 4.45 2.13
N ASP A 37 12.39 3.21 2.09
CA ASP A 37 11.05 2.83 2.56
C ASP A 37 10.85 3.23 4.03
N LEU A 38 11.82 2.91 4.90
CA LEU A 38 11.76 3.33 6.30
C LEU A 38 11.63 4.84 6.43
N THR A 39 12.47 5.60 5.72
CA THR A 39 12.47 7.06 5.76
C THR A 39 11.12 7.63 5.30
N TYR A 40 10.58 7.16 4.17
CA TYR A 40 9.28 7.58 3.65
C TYR A 40 8.15 7.30 4.65
N ARG A 41 8.18 6.12 5.28
CA ARG A 41 7.16 5.74 6.27
C ARG A 41 7.23 6.59 7.52
N THR A 42 8.44 6.87 8.01
CA THR A 42 8.61 7.68 9.22
C THR A 42 8.37 9.16 8.98
N GLN A 43 8.76 9.71 7.83
CA GLN A 43 8.69 11.16 7.61
C GLN A 43 7.37 11.60 6.99
N LEU A 44 6.84 10.81 6.06
CA LEU A 44 5.66 11.20 5.28
C LEU A 44 4.41 10.46 5.75
N GLY A 45 4.51 9.15 5.98
CA GLY A 45 3.38 8.30 6.36
C GLY A 45 2.91 8.49 7.79
N ASN A 46 3.82 8.30 8.75
CA ASN A 46 3.55 8.17 10.18
C ASN A 46 4.62 8.89 11.04
N PRO A 47 4.72 10.23 10.98
CA PRO A 47 5.69 11.00 11.77
C PRO A 47 5.42 10.96 13.28
N GLU A 48 4.18 10.72 13.68
CA GLU A 48 3.80 10.61 15.09
C GLU A 48 3.99 9.20 15.65
N PHE A 49 4.51 8.26 14.84
CA PHE A 49 4.78 6.88 15.23
C PHE A 49 3.58 6.15 15.85
N TYR A 50 2.37 6.39 15.33
CA TYR A 50 1.18 5.66 15.76
C TYR A 50 1.40 4.15 15.62
N GLY A 51 1.10 3.40 16.68
CA GLY A 51 1.17 1.94 16.66
C GLY A 51 0.09 1.28 15.80
N ASN A 52 -1.01 1.98 15.54
CA ASN A 52 -2.09 1.51 14.68
C ASN A 52 -1.94 2.11 13.26
N PRO A 53 -1.69 1.29 12.22
CA PRO A 53 -1.51 1.78 10.84
C PRO A 53 -2.74 2.50 10.26
N GLN A 54 -3.96 2.15 10.70
CA GLN A 54 -5.18 2.82 10.26
C GLN A 54 -5.29 4.23 10.85
N VAL A 55 -4.83 4.42 12.09
CA VAL A 55 -4.75 5.77 12.70
C VAL A 55 -3.75 6.62 11.92
N ALA A 56 -2.56 6.07 11.65
CA ALA A 56 -1.54 6.75 10.86
C ALA A 56 -2.01 7.10 9.43
N LEU A 57 -2.79 6.20 8.82
CA LEU A 57 -3.39 6.45 7.51
C LEU A 57 -4.37 7.63 7.55
N VAL A 58 -5.34 7.62 8.47
CA VAL A 58 -6.34 8.70 8.59
C VAL A 58 -5.68 10.03 8.91
N ASP A 59 -4.67 10.03 9.79
CA ASP A 59 -3.86 11.20 10.06
C ASP A 59 -3.11 11.70 8.80
N CYS A 60 -2.49 10.81 8.03
CA CYS A 60 -1.83 11.18 6.77
C CYS A 60 -2.80 11.85 5.78
N LEU A 61 -4.03 11.32 5.67
CA LEU A 61 -5.07 11.89 4.82
C LEU A 61 -5.48 13.29 5.29
N HIS A 62 -5.66 13.49 6.61
CA HIS A 62 -5.96 14.81 7.18
C HIS A 62 -4.83 15.83 6.97
N ARG A 63 -3.58 15.46 7.30
CA ARG A 63 -2.42 16.36 7.15
C ARG A 63 -2.22 16.84 5.72
N LYS A 64 -2.67 16.06 4.73
CA LYS A 64 -2.60 16.40 3.31
C LYS A 64 -3.89 17.00 2.74
N ASN A 65 -4.91 17.23 3.56
CA ASN A 65 -6.23 17.73 3.14
C ASN A 65 -6.90 16.85 2.06
N LEU A 66 -6.70 15.52 2.14
CA LEU A 66 -7.25 14.54 1.19
C LEU A 66 -8.64 14.04 1.58
N VAL A 67 -9.06 14.34 2.81
CA VAL A 67 -10.40 14.06 3.34
C VAL A 67 -10.87 15.26 4.17
N PRO A 68 -12.20 15.44 4.33
CA PRO A 68 -12.74 16.48 5.21
C PRO A 68 -12.31 16.29 6.67
N GLN A 69 -12.25 17.37 7.44
CA GLN A 69 -11.84 17.34 8.86
C GLN A 69 -12.75 16.50 9.78
N ASN A 70 -14.00 16.24 9.35
CA ASN A 70 -14.93 15.37 10.07
C ASN A 70 -14.78 13.88 9.69
N TYR A 71 -13.85 13.53 8.78
CA TYR A 71 -13.53 12.15 8.48
C TYR A 71 -12.89 11.52 9.72
N THR A 72 -13.27 10.28 10.03
CA THR A 72 -12.83 9.64 11.27
C THR A 72 -12.30 8.24 11.01
N LEU A 73 -11.52 7.73 11.96
CA LEU A 73 -11.12 6.32 11.96
C LEU A 73 -12.32 5.36 11.89
N ASN A 74 -13.44 5.72 12.53
CA ASN A 74 -14.66 4.91 12.48
C ASN A 74 -15.30 4.93 11.09
N GLN A 75 -15.27 6.07 10.39
CA GLN A 75 -15.72 6.16 9.01
C GLN A 75 -14.84 5.31 8.09
N TYR A 76 -13.52 5.45 8.20
CA TYR A 76 -12.57 4.63 7.45
C TYR A 76 -12.80 3.13 7.68
N ARG A 77 -13.00 2.69 8.93
CA ARG A 77 -13.26 1.27 9.23
C ARG A 77 -14.55 0.78 8.61
N LYS A 78 -15.63 1.57 8.65
CA LYS A 78 -16.89 1.22 7.99
C LYS A 78 -16.73 1.07 6.48
N GLU A 79 -16.02 2.00 5.84
CA GLU A 79 -15.73 1.94 4.40
C GLU A 79 -14.88 0.71 4.06
N TYR A 80 -13.86 0.45 4.89
CA TYR A 80 -12.99 -0.71 4.74
C TYR A 80 -13.71 -2.04 4.94
N ASP A 81 -14.59 -2.14 5.93
CA ASP A 81 -15.38 -3.34 6.19
C ASP A 81 -16.40 -3.58 5.06
N SER A 82 -17.02 -2.51 4.54
CA SER A 82 -17.85 -2.60 3.33
C SER A 82 -17.03 -3.09 2.13
N TYR A 83 -15.81 -2.59 1.95
CA TYR A 83 -14.90 -3.05 0.90
C TYR A 83 -14.56 -4.54 1.02
N MET A 84 -14.19 -4.99 2.21
CA MET A 84 -13.80 -6.38 2.44
C MET A 84 -14.96 -7.37 2.29
N ASN A 85 -16.20 -6.91 2.51
CA ASN A 85 -17.40 -7.74 2.40
C ASN A 85 -18.03 -7.73 1.00
N ASP A 86 -17.57 -6.85 0.12
CA ASP A 86 -18.08 -6.83 -1.25
C ASP A 86 -17.50 -7.97 -2.10
N THR A 87 -18.38 -8.65 -2.81
CA THR A 87 -18.04 -9.79 -3.68
C THR A 87 -18.14 -9.44 -5.17
N SER A 88 -18.45 -8.19 -5.51
CA SER A 88 -18.66 -7.74 -6.90
C SER A 88 -17.36 -7.62 -7.70
N GLY A 89 -16.21 -7.58 -7.02
CA GLY A 89 -14.89 -7.57 -7.64
C GLY A 89 -14.52 -6.23 -8.30
N GLY A 90 -15.29 -5.16 -8.05
CA GLY A 90 -14.98 -3.81 -8.51
C GLY A 90 -13.78 -3.20 -7.78
N MET A 91 -13.04 -2.32 -8.46
CA MET A 91 -12.07 -1.45 -7.78
C MET A 91 -12.81 -0.37 -6.96
N PRO A 92 -12.28 0.04 -5.79
CA PRO A 92 -13.00 0.83 -4.81
C PRO A 92 -13.02 2.33 -5.13
N GLU A 93 -13.30 2.72 -6.38
CA GLU A 93 -13.24 4.14 -6.76
C GLU A 93 -14.29 5.00 -6.03
N ASP A 94 -15.43 4.40 -5.65
CA ASP A 94 -16.52 5.09 -4.94
C ASP A 94 -16.74 4.62 -3.49
N TRP A 95 -15.93 3.70 -2.97
CA TRP A 95 -16.22 3.04 -1.69
C TRP A 95 -15.64 3.76 -0.47
N PHE A 96 -14.71 4.68 -0.70
CA PHE A 96 -14.11 5.48 0.35
C PHE A 96 -14.37 6.95 0.10
N SER A 97 -14.40 7.74 1.17
CA SER A 97 -14.59 9.19 1.09
C SER A 97 -13.35 9.96 0.58
N PHE A 98 -12.39 9.28 -0.05
CA PHE A 98 -11.19 9.85 -0.65
C PHE A 98 -10.95 9.27 -2.05
N ASP A 99 -10.32 10.06 -2.90
CA ASP A 99 -10.02 9.68 -4.28
C ASP A 99 -8.84 8.69 -4.37
N PHE A 100 -9.12 7.46 -4.78
CA PHE A 100 -8.08 6.44 -5.01
C PHE A 100 -7.18 6.71 -6.21
N ASN A 101 -7.56 7.61 -7.10
CA ASN A 101 -6.74 8.02 -8.24
C ASN A 101 -5.76 9.15 -7.88
N ASP A 102 -5.91 9.77 -6.69
CA ASP A 102 -4.98 10.78 -6.21
C ASP A 102 -3.64 10.14 -5.76
N GLY A 103 -2.54 10.55 -6.39
CA GLY A 103 -1.19 10.08 -6.06
C GLY A 103 -0.78 10.36 -4.60
N ALA A 104 -1.33 11.41 -3.97
CA ALA A 104 -1.11 11.71 -2.56
C ALA A 104 -1.84 10.73 -1.64
N VAL A 105 -3.05 10.28 -2.02
CA VAL A 105 -3.77 9.20 -1.33
C VAL A 105 -2.98 7.90 -1.44
N LEU A 106 -2.56 7.53 -2.66
CA LEU A 106 -1.74 6.33 -2.90
C LEU A 106 -0.44 6.36 -2.07
N SER A 107 0.19 7.52 -1.94
CA SER A 107 1.37 7.71 -1.10
C SER A 107 1.08 7.45 0.39
N CYS A 108 -0.05 7.94 0.92
CA CYS A 108 -0.46 7.66 2.29
C CYS A 108 -0.76 6.17 2.52
N LEU A 109 -1.43 5.52 1.56
CA LEU A 109 -1.73 4.09 1.62
C LEU A 109 -0.44 3.25 1.64
N ALA A 110 0.50 3.54 0.74
CA ALA A 110 1.78 2.84 0.65
C ALA A 110 2.62 3.02 1.93
N ALA A 111 2.74 4.26 2.43
CA ALA A 111 3.54 4.57 3.61
C ALA A 111 2.94 3.99 4.90
N ASN A 112 1.62 3.83 4.96
CA ASN A 112 0.93 3.28 6.14
C ASN A 112 0.53 1.81 5.99
N LYS A 113 1.14 1.08 5.03
CA LYS A 113 0.94 -0.37 4.83
C LYS A 113 -0.52 -0.76 4.65
N SER A 114 -1.32 0.12 4.04
CA SER A 114 -2.72 -0.18 3.76
C SER A 114 -2.80 -1.28 2.70
N PRO A 115 -3.59 -2.35 2.90
CA PRO A 115 -3.77 -3.38 1.89
C PRO A 115 -4.49 -2.85 0.64
N LEU A 116 -5.16 -1.71 0.75
CA LEU A 116 -5.84 -1.04 -0.37
C LEU A 116 -4.88 -0.55 -1.47
N ILE A 117 -3.57 -0.52 -1.22
CA ILE A 117 -2.59 -0.23 -2.27
C ILE A 117 -2.46 -1.42 -3.25
N GLN A 118 -2.78 -2.63 -2.81
CA GLN A 118 -2.49 -3.86 -3.55
C GLN A 118 -3.17 -3.93 -4.93
N PRO A 119 -4.47 -3.58 -5.09
CA PRO A 119 -5.10 -3.56 -6.41
C PRO A 119 -4.49 -2.55 -7.39
N ARG A 120 -3.74 -1.57 -6.90
CA ARG A 120 -3.08 -0.52 -7.71
C ARG A 120 -1.65 -0.89 -8.09
N LEU A 121 -1.09 -1.97 -7.53
CA LEU A 121 0.24 -2.42 -7.89
C LEU A 121 0.16 -3.27 -9.15
N GLU A 122 0.80 -2.81 -10.22
CA GLU A 122 0.98 -3.62 -11.41
C GLU A 122 1.89 -4.82 -11.10
N ILE A 123 1.50 -5.99 -11.59
CA ILE A 123 2.36 -7.17 -11.53
C ILE A 123 3.54 -6.93 -12.48
N TRP A 124 4.74 -6.82 -11.92
CA TRP A 124 5.96 -6.70 -12.73
C TRP A 124 6.21 -7.99 -13.50
N LYS A 125 6.31 -7.89 -14.83
CA LYS A 125 6.59 -9.03 -15.71
C LYS A 125 7.97 -8.83 -16.34
N PRO A 126 9.05 -9.30 -15.69
CA PRO A 126 10.42 -8.99 -16.12
C PRO A 126 10.79 -9.48 -17.53
N LEU A 127 10.03 -10.42 -18.09
CA LEU A 127 10.36 -11.12 -19.34
C LEU A 127 9.23 -11.05 -20.39
N ARG A 128 8.26 -10.15 -20.23
CA ARG A 128 7.24 -9.85 -21.24
C ARG A 128 7.45 -8.49 -21.87
#